data_AF-A0A9E7ST91-F1
#
_entry.id   AF-A0A9E7ST91-F1
#
_cell.length_a   1.000
_cell.length_b   1.000
_cell.length_c   1.000
_cell.angle_alpha   90.00
_cell.angle_beta   90.00
_cell.angle_gamma   90.00
#
_symmetry.space_group_name_H-M   'P 1'
#
loop_
_entity.id
_entity.type
_entity.pdbx_description
1 polymer ?
#
loop_
_entity_poly.entity_id
_entity_poly.type
_entity_poly.pdbx_seq_one_letter_code
_entity_poly.pdbx_strand_id
1 'polypeptide(L)'
;MSDEESETADEHELTVESLRERLESVEAALEDAETESDLDEVEAALTDLEADVEAADLEEEDEEDESLEDDLDALASDLEDARGPYAEDVVAEIDDAKGEIAETRWTEQGESELVDVVETFVADVNEVLETNLTLTDGNGEDTVARLTATLENAGAAVEEADLDPDDDADDIAALLEATEALTDGIDGAQAWEDLSIRQQLRAQGFYDVLEHVKDYPPEWHALKVHEKQHNVDMILLSLETFDSDFMEEHALEALERMGPEEALEPMLQRATRRDQDAITIIGKIGVADEEVVETLVDYVDNDSNPLLQKVTFKALGEIGAEDAVQPLADQLVAENGEIRSAAARALGLIGDTRAISPLADVLEEDDDDTVRASAAWALNRIGTEDALEALIEYDDDRAYLVQAEAEKAGPALEPTA
;
A
#
# COMPACT_ATOMS: atom_id res chain seq x y z
N MET A 1 21.81 -26.15 -79.13
CA MET A 1 22.57 -24.94 -78.79
C MET A 1 21.59 -24.07 -78.05
N SER A 2 21.46 -24.21 -76.74
CA SER A 2 22.43 -23.92 -75.66
C SER A 2 21.79 -22.74 -74.93
N ASP A 3 21.33 -23.01 -73.73
CA ASP A 3 21.23 -22.11 -72.57
C ASP A 3 20.99 -23.11 -71.40
N GLU A 4 22.06 -23.64 -70.77
CA GLU A 4 22.71 -23.12 -69.54
C GLU A 4 21.72 -23.10 -68.37
N GLU A 5 21.77 -24.13 -67.52
CA GLU A 5 22.44 -24.11 -66.20
C GLU A 5 21.81 -23.08 -65.24
N SER A 6 21.11 -23.60 -64.24
CA SER A 6 21.03 -23.01 -62.91
C SER A 6 20.91 -24.17 -61.94
N GLU A 7 22.03 -24.50 -61.31
CA GLU A 7 22.03 -25.05 -59.96
C GLU A 7 21.11 -24.16 -59.12
N THR A 8 20.09 -24.75 -58.49
CA THR A 8 19.38 -24.11 -57.39
C THR A 8 19.64 -24.98 -56.19
N ALA A 9 20.27 -24.38 -55.19
CA ALA A 9 20.57 -24.96 -53.90
C ALA A 9 19.32 -25.62 -53.29
N ASP A 10 19.53 -26.67 -52.50
CA ASP A 10 18.54 -27.24 -51.58
C ASP A 10 17.96 -26.12 -50.71
N GLU A 11 16.79 -25.59 -51.08
CA GLU A 11 15.85 -25.04 -50.11
C GLU A 11 15.20 -26.28 -49.46
N HIS A 12 15.68 -26.67 -48.27
CA HIS A 12 15.08 -27.76 -47.51
C HIS A 12 13.61 -27.40 -47.23
N GLU A 13 12.69 -28.15 -47.82
CA GLU A 13 11.26 -28.02 -47.56
C GLU A 13 11.02 -28.40 -46.09
N LEU A 14 10.51 -27.47 -45.27
CA LEU A 14 10.24 -27.67 -43.84
C LEU A 14 9.11 -28.69 -43.66
N THR A 15 9.46 -29.96 -43.67
CA THR A 15 8.55 -31.09 -43.45
C THR A 15 8.70 -31.63 -42.04
N VAL A 16 7.64 -32.25 -41.52
CA VAL A 16 7.66 -32.94 -40.20
C VAL A 16 8.81 -33.94 -40.10
N GLU A 17 9.08 -34.71 -41.17
CA GLU A 17 10.17 -35.70 -41.20
C GLU A 17 11.56 -35.04 -41.11
N SER A 18 11.78 -33.91 -41.81
CA SER A 18 13.04 -33.18 -41.75
C SER A 18 13.26 -32.44 -40.42
N LEU A 19 12.18 -31.99 -39.77
CA LEU A 19 12.25 -31.35 -38.45
C LEU A 19 12.54 -32.39 -37.36
N ARG A 20 11.91 -33.58 -37.42
CA ARG A 20 12.24 -34.71 -36.52
C ARG A 20 13.70 -35.18 -36.68
N GLU A 21 14.22 -35.26 -37.91
CA GLU A 21 15.64 -35.62 -38.12
C GLU A 21 16.61 -34.55 -37.55
N ARG A 22 16.22 -33.28 -37.57
CA ARG A 22 16.99 -32.21 -36.93
C ARG A 22 16.91 -32.28 -35.41
N LEU A 23 15.72 -32.52 -34.85
CA LEU A 23 15.54 -32.75 -33.42
C LEU A 23 16.45 -33.88 -32.93
N GLU A 24 16.41 -35.06 -33.56
CA GLU A 24 17.30 -36.20 -33.23
C GLU A 24 18.79 -35.82 -33.32
N SER A 25 19.15 -34.90 -34.22
CA SER A 25 20.53 -34.40 -34.33
C SER A 25 20.90 -33.42 -33.22
N VAL A 26 19.98 -32.60 -32.73
CA VAL A 26 20.22 -31.69 -31.60
C VAL A 26 20.27 -32.50 -30.30
N GLU A 27 19.39 -33.48 -30.11
CA GLU A 27 19.45 -34.45 -29.00
C GLU A 27 20.80 -35.17 -28.95
N ALA A 28 21.28 -35.70 -30.09
CA ALA A 28 22.58 -36.37 -30.14
C ALA A 28 23.73 -35.41 -29.86
N ALA A 29 23.62 -34.14 -30.28
CA ALA A 29 24.63 -33.12 -29.97
C ALA A 29 24.63 -32.77 -28.48
N LEU A 30 23.46 -32.73 -27.82
CA LEU A 30 23.35 -32.59 -26.38
C LEU A 30 23.98 -33.78 -25.64
N GLU A 31 23.73 -35.01 -26.08
CA GLU A 31 24.34 -36.22 -25.49
C GLU A 31 25.88 -36.24 -25.63
N ASP A 32 26.41 -35.67 -26.71
CA ASP A 32 27.84 -35.61 -27.02
C ASP A 32 28.55 -34.35 -26.48
N ALA A 33 27.80 -33.37 -25.94
CA ALA A 33 28.36 -32.13 -25.40
C ALA A 33 29.23 -32.42 -24.17
N GLU A 34 30.47 -31.91 -24.17
CA GLU A 34 31.42 -32.10 -23.07
C GLU A 34 31.77 -30.78 -22.35
N THR A 35 31.38 -29.63 -22.92
CA THR A 35 31.70 -28.28 -22.43
C THR A 35 30.52 -27.32 -22.59
N GLU A 36 30.52 -26.22 -21.85
CA GLU A 36 29.56 -25.12 -22.03
C GLU A 36 29.54 -24.55 -23.46
N SER A 37 30.71 -24.50 -24.11
CA SER A 37 30.77 -24.08 -25.51
C SER A 37 30.06 -25.04 -26.44
N ASP A 38 29.99 -26.34 -26.11
CA ASP A 38 29.21 -27.31 -26.88
C ASP A 38 27.71 -27.11 -26.63
N LEU A 39 27.32 -26.82 -25.38
CA LEU A 39 25.93 -26.53 -25.02
C LEU A 39 25.40 -25.23 -25.65
N ASP A 40 26.23 -24.19 -25.77
CA ASP A 40 25.89 -22.96 -26.52
C ASP A 40 25.63 -23.25 -28.01
N GLU A 41 26.38 -24.19 -28.61
CA GLU A 41 26.14 -24.63 -29.99
C GLU A 41 24.83 -25.43 -30.10
N VAL A 42 24.50 -26.25 -29.09
CA VAL A 42 23.23 -26.97 -28.99
C VAL A 42 22.07 -26.01 -28.83
N GLU A 43 22.15 -25.00 -27.95
CA GLU A 43 21.12 -23.99 -27.74
C GLU A 43 20.85 -23.19 -29.03
N ALA A 44 21.91 -22.77 -29.73
CA ALA A 44 21.77 -22.07 -31.00
C ALA A 44 21.05 -22.95 -32.05
N ALA A 45 21.37 -24.24 -32.10
CA ALA A 45 20.72 -25.19 -33.00
C ALA A 45 19.25 -25.47 -32.60
N LEU A 46 18.96 -25.54 -31.30
CA LEU A 46 17.61 -25.68 -30.76
C LEU A 46 16.75 -24.45 -31.09
N THR A 47 17.27 -23.24 -30.86
CA THR A 47 16.60 -21.97 -31.19
C THR A 47 16.27 -21.88 -32.69
N ASP A 48 17.24 -22.25 -33.55
CA ASP A 48 17.01 -22.29 -35.00
C ASP A 48 15.94 -23.33 -35.38
N LEU A 49 15.87 -24.45 -34.65
CA LEU A 49 14.87 -25.49 -34.87
C LEU A 49 13.47 -25.06 -34.41
N GLU A 50 13.33 -24.46 -33.23
CA GLU A 50 12.07 -23.90 -32.73
C GLU A 50 11.49 -22.86 -33.70
N ALA A 51 12.32 -21.94 -34.18
CA ALA A 51 11.91 -20.93 -35.14
C ALA A 51 11.42 -21.54 -36.47
N ASP A 52 12.06 -22.63 -36.92
CA ASP A 52 11.65 -23.34 -38.12
C ASP A 52 10.37 -24.16 -37.94
N VAL A 53 10.12 -24.72 -36.74
CA VAL A 53 8.86 -25.37 -36.37
C VAL A 53 7.72 -24.34 -36.34
N GLU A 54 7.92 -23.17 -35.72
CA GLU A 54 6.93 -22.09 -35.70
C GLU A 54 6.61 -21.60 -37.13
N ALA A 55 7.63 -21.49 -37.99
CA ALA A 55 7.47 -21.04 -39.37
C ALA A 55 6.78 -22.07 -40.30
N ALA A 56 6.82 -23.35 -39.95
CA ALA A 56 6.29 -24.43 -40.75
C ALA A 56 4.75 -24.53 -40.75
N ASP A 57 4.05 -23.87 -39.82
CA ASP A 57 2.57 -23.85 -39.71
C ASP A 57 1.98 -25.26 -39.80
N LEU A 58 2.53 -26.18 -39.00
CA LEU A 58 2.19 -27.60 -39.00
C LEU A 58 0.73 -27.80 -38.53
N GLU A 59 -0.01 -28.71 -39.16
CA GLU A 59 -1.36 -29.08 -38.71
C GLU A 59 -1.28 -29.79 -37.35
N GLU A 60 -2.13 -29.43 -36.37
CA GLU A 60 -2.20 -30.08 -35.05
C GLU A 60 -2.24 -31.63 -35.21
N GLU A 61 -1.24 -32.32 -34.65
CA GLU A 61 -1.16 -33.79 -34.67
C GLU A 61 -2.28 -34.41 -33.80
N ASP A 62 -2.75 -35.62 -34.16
CA ASP A 62 -3.81 -36.33 -33.43
C ASP A 62 -3.38 -36.65 -31.98
N GLU A 63 -4.29 -36.61 -31.00
CA GLU A 63 -4.08 -36.80 -29.53
C GLU A 63 -3.33 -38.09 -29.07
N GLU A 64 -2.87 -38.96 -29.98
CA GLU A 64 -2.21 -40.24 -29.68
C GLU A 64 -0.67 -40.27 -29.88
N ASP A 65 -0.06 -39.25 -30.50
CA ASP A 65 1.40 -39.10 -30.66
C ASP A 65 1.90 -37.82 -29.91
N GLU A 66 3.08 -37.87 -29.29
CA GLU A 66 3.72 -36.68 -28.66
C GLU A 66 4.07 -35.67 -29.77
N SER A 67 3.71 -34.40 -29.55
CA SER A 67 3.89 -33.37 -30.57
C SER A 67 5.35 -32.97 -30.65
N LEU A 68 5.79 -32.53 -31.83
CA LEU A 68 7.12 -31.93 -32.02
C LEU A 68 7.40 -30.75 -31.06
N GLU A 69 6.35 -30.05 -30.61
CA GLU A 69 6.48 -28.98 -29.61
C GLU A 69 6.78 -29.55 -28.23
N ASP A 70 6.12 -30.64 -27.82
CA ASP A 70 6.40 -31.31 -26.53
C ASP A 70 7.83 -31.87 -26.48
N ASP A 71 8.33 -32.43 -27.60
CA ASP A 71 9.69 -32.94 -27.70
C ASP A 71 10.74 -31.81 -27.62
N LEU A 72 10.45 -30.65 -28.23
CA LEU A 72 11.32 -29.47 -28.13
C LEU A 72 11.36 -28.92 -26.71
N ASP A 73 10.21 -28.82 -26.04
CA ASP A 73 10.13 -28.40 -24.65
C ASP A 73 10.91 -29.36 -23.73
N ALA A 74 10.83 -30.67 -23.97
CA ALA A 74 11.61 -31.67 -23.24
C ALA A 74 13.11 -31.51 -23.47
N LEU A 75 13.54 -31.30 -24.73
CA LEU A 75 14.94 -31.10 -25.06
C LEU A 75 15.50 -29.78 -24.50
N ALA A 76 14.69 -28.72 -24.47
CA ALA A 76 15.05 -27.46 -23.82
C ALA A 76 15.27 -27.66 -22.32
N SER A 77 14.40 -28.43 -21.65
CA SER A 77 14.58 -28.80 -20.25
C SER A 77 15.83 -29.65 -20.02
N ASP A 78 16.10 -30.64 -20.89
CA ASP A 78 17.30 -31.49 -20.78
C ASP A 78 18.59 -30.69 -21.02
N LEU A 79 18.56 -29.69 -21.92
CA LEU A 79 19.65 -28.75 -22.16
C LEU A 79 19.91 -27.86 -20.94
N GLU A 80 18.86 -27.34 -20.30
CA GLU A 80 18.97 -26.56 -19.06
C GLU A 80 19.54 -27.42 -17.92
N ASP A 81 19.09 -28.66 -17.78
CA ASP A 81 19.62 -29.63 -16.81
C ASP A 81 21.09 -30.01 -17.07
N ALA A 82 21.55 -29.87 -18.33
CA ALA A 82 22.93 -30.16 -18.73
C ALA A 82 23.89 -28.98 -18.51
N ARG A 83 23.38 -27.74 -18.41
CA ARG A 83 24.21 -26.56 -18.16
C ARG A 83 24.83 -26.64 -16.76
N GLY A 84 26.11 -26.31 -16.68
CA GLY A 84 26.86 -26.21 -15.45
C GLY A 84 26.40 -25.03 -14.60
N PRO A 85 26.66 -25.07 -13.28
CA PRO A 85 26.37 -23.93 -12.43
C PRO A 85 27.24 -22.72 -12.81
N TYR A 86 26.69 -21.50 -12.82
CA TYR A 86 27.46 -20.31 -13.14
C TYR A 86 27.77 -19.45 -11.92
N ALA A 87 28.95 -18.84 -11.92
CA ALA A 87 29.33 -17.88 -10.89
C ALA A 87 28.41 -16.64 -10.89
N GLU A 88 27.77 -16.31 -12.02
CA GLU A 88 26.80 -15.22 -12.07
C GLU A 88 25.51 -15.53 -11.29
N ASP A 89 25.09 -16.79 -11.22
CA ASP A 89 23.95 -17.21 -10.40
C ASP A 89 24.26 -17.03 -8.91
N VAL A 90 25.46 -17.43 -8.47
CA VAL A 90 25.94 -17.19 -7.11
C VAL A 90 25.90 -15.70 -6.76
N VAL A 91 26.39 -14.84 -7.66
CA VAL A 91 26.38 -13.38 -7.44
C VAL A 91 24.96 -12.85 -7.37
N ALA A 92 24.06 -13.33 -8.24
CA ALA A 92 22.66 -12.95 -8.23
C ALA A 92 21.98 -13.33 -6.91
N GLU A 93 22.18 -14.56 -6.42
CA GLU A 93 21.62 -15.01 -5.13
C GLU A 93 22.16 -14.21 -3.94
N ILE A 94 23.46 -13.86 -3.94
CA ILE A 94 24.04 -12.97 -2.92
C ILE A 94 23.38 -11.59 -2.95
N ASP A 95 23.13 -11.06 -4.15
CA ASP A 95 22.49 -9.76 -4.33
C ASP A 95 21.02 -9.76 -3.89
N ASP A 96 20.30 -10.84 -4.12
CA ASP A 96 18.93 -11.05 -3.64
C ASP A 96 18.90 -11.14 -2.11
N ALA A 97 19.76 -11.98 -1.50
CA ALA A 97 19.91 -12.09 -0.06
C ALA A 97 20.27 -10.74 0.60
N LYS A 98 21.12 -9.96 -0.05
CA LYS A 98 21.47 -8.58 0.37
C LYS A 98 20.25 -7.66 0.32
N GLY A 99 19.45 -7.75 -0.75
CA GLY A 99 18.20 -7.01 -0.90
C GLY A 99 17.22 -7.32 0.23
N GLU A 100 17.01 -8.59 0.52
CA GLU A 100 16.13 -9.05 1.59
C GLU A 100 16.55 -8.53 2.97
N ILE A 101 17.84 -8.66 3.31
CA ILE A 101 18.37 -8.13 4.57
C ILE A 101 18.16 -6.61 4.67
N ALA A 102 18.32 -5.88 3.56
CA ALA A 102 18.21 -4.41 3.54
C ALA A 102 16.77 -3.89 3.65
N GLU A 103 15.81 -4.60 3.04
CA GLU A 103 14.41 -4.18 2.96
C GLU A 103 13.59 -4.65 4.16
N THR A 104 14.01 -5.74 4.81
CA THR A 104 13.33 -6.28 5.98
C THR A 104 13.66 -5.50 7.24
N ARG A 105 12.63 -5.20 8.02
CA ARG A 105 12.79 -4.65 9.36
C ARG A 105 13.06 -5.80 10.34
N TRP A 106 14.28 -5.90 10.84
CA TRP A 106 14.68 -6.95 11.78
C TRP A 106 14.44 -6.57 13.25
N THR A 107 14.34 -7.60 14.09
CA THR A 107 14.40 -7.42 15.55
C THR A 107 15.85 -7.43 16.04
N GLU A 108 16.12 -6.97 17.27
CA GLU A 108 17.46 -7.13 17.88
C GLU A 108 17.93 -8.60 17.90
N GLN A 109 16.97 -9.55 18.02
CA GLN A 109 17.26 -10.97 17.94
C GLN A 109 17.59 -11.38 16.50
N GLY A 110 16.76 -10.98 15.52
CA GLY A 110 16.97 -11.28 14.10
C GLY A 110 18.30 -10.72 13.59
N GLU A 111 18.66 -9.48 13.95
CA GLU A 111 19.97 -8.92 13.61
C GLU A 111 21.13 -9.76 14.16
N SER A 112 20.99 -10.31 15.37
CA SER A 112 22.01 -11.20 15.94
C SER A 112 22.06 -12.56 15.21
N GLU A 113 20.92 -13.09 14.79
CA GLU A 113 20.82 -14.34 14.03
C GLU A 113 21.44 -14.17 12.64
N LEU A 114 21.15 -13.05 11.95
CA LEU A 114 21.74 -12.72 10.66
C LEU A 114 23.26 -12.56 10.70
N VAL A 115 23.81 -12.04 11.81
CA VAL A 115 25.27 -11.98 11.98
C VAL A 115 25.87 -13.40 11.94
N ASP A 116 25.29 -14.35 12.67
CA ASP A 116 25.77 -15.73 12.70
C ASP A 116 25.62 -16.42 11.32
N VAL A 117 24.53 -16.14 10.61
CA VAL A 117 24.25 -16.64 9.26
C VAL A 117 25.29 -16.12 8.26
N VAL A 118 25.50 -14.80 8.19
CA VAL A 118 26.46 -14.19 7.26
C VAL A 118 27.90 -14.57 7.60
N GLU A 119 28.26 -14.71 8.88
CA GLU A 119 29.58 -15.21 9.28
C GLU A 119 29.84 -16.64 8.78
N THR A 120 28.80 -17.49 8.80
CA THR A 120 28.88 -18.86 8.29
C THR A 120 29.07 -18.85 6.77
N PHE A 121 28.21 -18.14 6.04
CA PHE A 121 28.34 -17.99 4.59
C PHE A 121 29.71 -17.47 4.16
N VAL A 122 30.21 -16.41 4.81
CA VAL A 122 31.53 -15.85 4.51
C VAL A 122 32.65 -16.85 4.82
N ALA A 123 32.50 -17.71 5.82
CA ALA A 123 33.46 -18.76 6.10
C ALA A 123 33.49 -19.80 4.97
N ASP A 124 32.33 -20.17 4.43
CA ASP A 124 32.22 -21.11 3.30
C ASP A 124 32.83 -20.52 2.03
N VAL A 125 32.53 -19.25 1.70
CA VAL A 125 33.17 -18.53 0.57
C VAL A 125 34.69 -18.45 0.73
N ASN A 126 35.18 -18.20 1.94
CA ASN A 126 36.63 -18.18 2.22
C ASN A 126 37.28 -19.56 2.04
N GLU A 127 36.56 -20.63 2.35
CA GLU A 127 37.04 -22.00 2.18
C GLU A 127 37.15 -22.37 0.70
N VAL A 128 36.13 -22.05 -0.10
CA VAL A 128 36.10 -22.33 -1.55
C VAL A 128 37.10 -21.46 -2.30
N LEU A 129 37.05 -20.14 -2.12
CA LEU A 129 37.87 -19.19 -2.90
C LEU A 129 39.27 -18.93 -2.31
N GLU A 130 39.62 -19.58 -1.21
CA GLU A 130 40.85 -19.32 -0.43
C GLU A 130 41.05 -17.83 -0.05
N THR A 131 39.95 -17.10 0.18
CA THR A 131 39.96 -15.67 0.52
C THR A 131 40.09 -15.43 2.03
N ASN A 132 40.09 -14.16 2.44
CA ASN A 132 40.11 -13.76 3.87
C ASN A 132 39.11 -12.63 4.12
N LEU A 133 37.91 -12.79 3.60
CA LEU A 133 36.76 -11.93 3.87
C LEU A 133 36.40 -12.01 5.36
N THR A 134 36.08 -10.87 5.93
CA THR A 134 35.60 -10.75 7.31
C THR A 134 34.44 -9.77 7.33
N LEU A 135 33.56 -9.89 8.33
CA LEU A 135 32.58 -8.84 8.60
C LEU A 135 33.23 -7.47 8.64
N THR A 136 32.64 -6.52 7.93
CA THR A 136 33.14 -5.16 7.87
C THR A 136 33.15 -4.50 9.26
N ASP A 137 34.26 -3.84 9.60
CA ASP A 137 34.43 -3.13 10.88
C ASP A 137 33.49 -1.93 10.93
N GLY A 138 32.43 -2.04 11.75
CA GLY A 138 31.43 -1.00 11.93
C GLY A 138 32.03 0.28 12.50
N ASN A 139 32.23 1.29 11.67
CA ASN A 139 32.70 2.60 12.09
C ASN A 139 31.54 3.45 12.67
N GLY A 140 30.65 2.82 13.45
CA GLY A 140 29.36 3.36 13.91
C GLY A 140 28.18 3.07 12.98
N GLU A 141 28.34 2.17 12.00
CA GLU A 141 27.27 1.71 11.10
C GLU A 141 26.36 0.69 11.80
N ASP A 142 25.08 0.74 11.43
CA ASP A 142 24.03 -0.19 11.89
C ASP A 142 24.29 -1.62 11.40
N THR A 143 23.78 -2.64 12.12
CA THR A 143 24.11 -4.05 11.87
C THR A 143 23.80 -4.45 10.43
N VAL A 144 22.61 -4.12 9.94
CA VAL A 144 22.14 -4.42 8.58
C VAL A 144 23.11 -3.89 7.51
N ALA A 145 23.55 -2.63 7.65
CA ALA A 145 24.46 -2.01 6.68
C ALA A 145 25.84 -2.70 6.61
N ARG A 146 26.32 -3.22 7.74
CA ARG A 146 27.57 -3.99 7.79
C ARG A 146 27.42 -5.36 7.11
N LEU A 147 26.28 -6.02 7.33
CA LEU A 147 25.99 -7.33 6.74
C LEU A 147 25.89 -7.21 5.21
N THR A 148 25.11 -6.25 4.71
CA THR A 148 24.95 -6.02 3.27
C THR A 148 26.27 -5.64 2.58
N ALA A 149 27.10 -4.81 3.22
CA ALA A 149 28.44 -4.50 2.72
C ALA A 149 29.38 -5.73 2.74
N THR A 150 29.19 -6.65 3.68
CA THR A 150 29.99 -7.90 3.71
C THR A 150 29.58 -8.83 2.57
N LEU A 151 28.28 -8.97 2.32
CA LEU A 151 27.76 -9.73 1.17
C LEU A 151 28.20 -9.12 -0.17
N GLU A 152 28.19 -7.79 -0.31
CA GLU A 152 28.72 -7.11 -1.50
C GLU A 152 30.19 -7.44 -1.75
N ASN A 153 31.02 -7.51 -0.69
CA ASN A 153 32.42 -7.94 -0.84
C ASN A 153 32.56 -9.44 -1.18
N ALA A 154 31.62 -10.28 -0.72
CA ALA A 154 31.60 -11.70 -1.07
C ALA A 154 31.24 -11.89 -2.55
N GLY A 155 30.19 -11.22 -3.04
CA GLY A 155 29.84 -11.23 -4.46
C GLY A 155 30.98 -10.74 -5.35
N ALA A 156 31.63 -9.62 -4.97
CA ALA A 156 32.79 -9.12 -5.70
C ALA A 156 33.98 -10.10 -5.70
N ALA A 157 34.15 -10.90 -4.63
CA ALA A 157 35.19 -11.93 -4.58
C ALA A 157 34.88 -13.12 -5.50
N VAL A 158 33.60 -13.49 -5.63
CA VAL A 158 33.14 -14.50 -6.60
C VAL A 158 33.39 -14.01 -8.03
N GLU A 159 33.02 -12.76 -8.34
CA GLU A 159 33.29 -12.16 -9.66
C GLU A 159 34.80 -12.07 -9.97
N GLU A 160 35.64 -11.69 -8.99
CA GLU A 160 37.09 -11.58 -9.18
C GLU A 160 37.77 -12.95 -9.31
N ALA A 161 37.14 -14.03 -8.85
CA ALA A 161 37.66 -15.39 -8.99
C ALA A 161 37.67 -15.87 -10.45
N ASP A 162 36.81 -15.30 -11.31
CA ASP A 162 36.74 -15.62 -12.75
C ASP A 162 36.60 -17.15 -12.98
N LEU A 163 35.69 -17.77 -12.22
CA LEU A 163 35.47 -19.23 -12.21
C LEU A 163 34.94 -19.70 -13.56
N ASP A 164 35.57 -20.73 -14.11
CA ASP A 164 35.17 -21.34 -15.36
C ASP A 164 34.07 -22.40 -15.09
N PRO A 165 32.92 -22.34 -15.79
CA PRO A 165 31.80 -23.26 -15.53
C PRO A 165 32.16 -24.74 -15.73
N ASP A 166 33.12 -25.05 -16.61
CA ASP A 166 33.53 -26.43 -16.88
C ASP A 166 34.61 -26.88 -15.89
N ASP A 167 35.66 -26.08 -15.70
CA ASP A 167 36.82 -26.45 -14.89
C ASP A 167 36.56 -26.31 -13.37
N ASP A 168 35.69 -25.37 -12.96
CA ASP A 168 35.43 -25.01 -11.56
C ASP A 168 34.00 -25.37 -11.08
N ALA A 169 33.29 -26.24 -11.81
CA ALA A 169 31.90 -26.63 -11.53
C ALA A 169 31.63 -27.06 -10.07
N ASP A 170 32.56 -27.82 -9.47
CA ASP A 170 32.45 -28.27 -8.06
C ASP A 170 32.52 -27.09 -7.07
N ASP A 171 33.34 -26.07 -7.37
CA ASP A 171 33.50 -24.89 -6.52
C ASP A 171 32.28 -23.96 -6.66
N ILE A 172 31.76 -23.78 -7.87
CA ILE A 172 30.53 -23.00 -8.10
C ILE A 172 29.34 -23.69 -7.43
N ALA A 173 29.20 -25.01 -7.55
CA ALA A 173 28.15 -25.77 -6.87
C ALA A 173 28.22 -25.63 -5.34
N ALA A 174 29.42 -25.63 -4.76
CA ALA A 174 29.59 -25.42 -3.31
C ALA A 174 29.21 -23.98 -2.89
N LEU A 175 29.48 -22.98 -3.74
CA LEU A 175 29.06 -21.60 -3.49
C LEU A 175 27.54 -21.45 -3.57
N LEU A 176 26.88 -22.12 -4.52
CA LEU A 176 25.42 -22.16 -4.61
C LEU A 176 24.79 -22.84 -3.39
N GLU A 177 25.36 -23.95 -2.90
CA GLU A 177 24.92 -24.57 -1.65
C GLU A 177 25.07 -23.59 -0.45
N ALA A 178 26.13 -22.78 -0.45
CA ALA A 178 26.33 -21.76 0.58
C ALA A 178 25.32 -20.61 0.48
N THR A 179 24.94 -20.16 -0.73
CA THR A 179 23.91 -19.13 -0.92
C THR A 179 22.50 -19.64 -0.60
N GLU A 180 22.19 -20.91 -0.87
CA GLU A 180 20.96 -21.56 -0.40
C GLU A 180 20.91 -21.55 1.14
N ALA A 181 21.99 -21.97 1.80
CA ALA A 181 22.08 -21.96 3.26
C ALA A 181 22.02 -20.54 3.87
N LEU A 182 22.57 -19.54 3.17
CA LEU A 182 22.44 -18.13 3.52
C LEU A 182 20.97 -17.70 3.49
N THR A 183 20.29 -17.98 2.39
CA THR A 183 18.86 -17.65 2.19
C THR A 183 17.99 -18.31 3.25
N ASP A 184 18.14 -19.62 3.47
CA ASP A 184 17.45 -20.36 4.53
C ASP A 184 17.70 -19.76 5.94
N GLY A 185 18.92 -19.28 6.16
CA GLY A 185 19.30 -18.62 7.41
C GLY A 185 18.65 -17.25 7.58
N ILE A 186 18.50 -16.48 6.50
CA ILE A 186 17.81 -15.19 6.47
C ILE A 186 16.31 -15.38 6.73
N ASP A 187 15.67 -16.30 5.99
CA ASP A 187 14.26 -16.69 6.18
C ASP A 187 13.98 -17.18 7.61
N GLY A 188 14.97 -17.81 8.25
CA GLY A 188 14.89 -18.29 9.62
C GLY A 188 15.09 -17.22 10.70
N ALA A 189 15.61 -16.04 10.35
CA ALA A 189 15.89 -14.96 11.30
C ALA A 189 14.60 -14.20 11.68
N GLN A 190 14.53 -13.68 12.90
CA GLN A 190 13.30 -13.01 13.36
C GLN A 190 13.12 -11.60 12.78
N ALA A 191 12.20 -11.48 11.83
CA ALA A 191 11.69 -10.22 11.32
C ALA A 191 10.75 -9.54 12.32
N TRP A 192 10.54 -8.23 12.16
CA TRP A 192 9.65 -7.44 13.02
C TRP A 192 8.20 -7.91 12.95
N GLU A 193 7.77 -8.36 11.78
CA GLU A 193 6.41 -8.84 11.55
C GLU A 193 6.10 -10.18 12.24
N ASP A 194 7.13 -10.97 12.57
CA ASP A 194 6.98 -12.19 13.36
C ASP A 194 6.56 -11.92 14.81
N LEU A 195 6.82 -10.71 15.29
CA LEU A 195 6.41 -10.31 16.64
C LEU A 195 4.88 -10.20 16.71
N SER A 196 4.30 -10.77 17.75
CA SER A 196 2.89 -10.49 18.05
C SER A 196 2.66 -8.99 18.26
N ILE A 197 1.46 -8.50 17.94
CA ILE A 197 1.05 -7.09 18.15
C ILE A 197 1.47 -6.56 19.53
N ARG A 198 1.30 -7.37 20.59
CA ARG A 198 1.70 -6.98 21.95
C ARG A 198 3.20 -6.82 22.15
N GLN A 199 4.00 -7.63 21.47
CA GLN A 199 5.46 -7.50 21.49
C GLN A 199 5.89 -6.25 20.75
N GLN A 200 5.34 -6.00 19.55
CA GLN A 200 5.62 -4.79 18.78
C GLN A 200 5.30 -3.53 19.59
N LEU A 201 4.10 -3.45 20.18
CA LEU A 201 3.68 -2.32 21.01
C LEU A 201 4.55 -2.14 22.26
N ARG A 202 5.00 -3.24 22.87
CA ARG A 202 5.93 -3.16 24.01
C ARG A 202 7.29 -2.61 23.57
N ALA A 203 7.83 -3.09 22.46
CA ALA A 203 9.09 -2.62 21.92
C ALA A 203 9.02 -1.13 21.52
N GLN A 204 7.84 -0.67 21.09
CA GLN A 204 7.58 0.74 20.79
C GLN A 204 7.19 1.60 22.02
N GLY A 205 7.21 1.02 23.23
CA GLY A 205 6.96 1.76 24.48
C GLY A 205 5.50 2.11 24.76
N PHE A 206 4.54 1.54 24.03
CA PHE A 206 3.10 1.80 24.21
C PHE A 206 2.60 1.48 25.63
N TYR A 207 3.21 0.50 26.31
CA TYR A 207 2.81 0.13 27.68
C TYR A 207 3.60 0.87 28.76
N ASP A 208 4.59 1.69 28.42
CA ASP A 208 5.49 2.34 29.40
C ASP A 208 4.77 3.35 30.29
N VAL A 209 3.62 3.84 29.83
CA VAL A 209 2.73 4.72 30.60
C VAL A 209 2.00 4.01 31.74
N LEU A 210 2.04 2.67 31.77
CA LEU A 210 1.35 1.88 32.79
C LEU A 210 2.28 1.60 33.99
N GLU A 211 2.01 2.25 35.12
CA GLU A 211 2.68 1.89 36.38
C GLU A 211 2.33 0.46 36.83
N HIS A 212 1.06 0.06 36.64
CA HIS A 212 0.55 -1.27 36.99
C HIS A 212 -0.48 -1.76 35.98
N VAL A 213 -0.27 -2.95 35.43
CA VAL A 213 -1.25 -3.63 34.57
C VAL A 213 -2.33 -4.27 35.44
N LYS A 214 -3.35 -3.51 35.81
CA LYS A 214 -4.48 -4.01 36.63
C LYS A 214 -5.79 -4.14 35.85
N ASP A 215 -6.00 -3.26 34.88
CA ASP A 215 -7.21 -3.24 34.06
C ASP A 215 -7.04 -4.10 32.80
N TYR A 216 -8.10 -4.79 32.39
CA TYR A 216 -8.12 -5.63 31.19
C TYR A 216 -9.16 -5.10 30.18
N PRO A 217 -8.83 -4.98 28.88
CA PRO A 217 -7.51 -5.24 28.29
C PRO A 217 -6.49 -4.13 28.63
N PRO A 218 -5.20 -4.46 28.87
CA PRO A 218 -4.16 -3.48 29.18
C PRO A 218 -3.97 -2.44 28.07
N GLU A 219 -4.21 -2.84 26.82
CA GLU A 219 -4.14 -2.00 25.63
C GLU A 219 -5.05 -0.78 25.75
N TRP A 220 -6.31 -1.00 26.11
CA TRP A 220 -7.28 0.07 26.31
C TRP A 220 -6.95 0.95 27.52
N HIS A 221 -6.37 0.37 28.57
CA HIS A 221 -5.90 1.16 29.71
C HIS A 221 -4.74 2.08 29.30
N ALA A 222 -3.76 1.56 28.56
CA ALA A 222 -2.64 2.34 28.02
C ALA A 222 -3.14 3.48 27.10
N LEU A 223 -4.04 3.15 26.17
CA LEU A 223 -4.66 4.14 25.27
C LEU A 223 -5.30 5.30 26.05
N LYS A 224 -6.09 5.02 27.09
CA LYS A 224 -6.71 6.06 27.95
C LYS A 224 -5.69 6.89 28.72
N VAL A 225 -4.52 6.33 29.04
CA VAL A 225 -3.45 7.07 29.72
C VAL A 225 -2.73 7.96 28.69
N HIS A 226 -2.46 7.45 27.49
CA HIS A 226 -1.89 8.22 26.38
C HIS A 226 -2.79 9.40 25.97
N GLU A 227 -4.10 9.18 25.86
CA GLU A 227 -5.08 10.25 25.61
C GLU A 227 -4.97 11.37 26.65
N LYS A 228 -4.94 11.04 27.94
CA LYS A 228 -4.80 12.03 29.02
C LYS A 228 -3.46 12.76 29.00
N GLN A 229 -2.42 12.13 28.46
CA GLN A 229 -1.09 12.73 28.31
C GLN A 229 -0.94 13.48 26.98
N HIS A 230 -1.95 13.44 26.10
CA HIS A 230 -1.90 13.96 24.74
C HIS A 230 -0.78 13.33 23.89
N ASN A 231 -0.51 12.03 24.08
CA ASN A 231 0.46 11.30 23.26
C ASN A 231 -0.21 10.81 21.97
N VAL A 232 -0.40 11.71 21.01
CA VAL A 232 -1.12 11.43 19.75
C VAL A 232 -0.46 10.31 18.96
N ASP A 233 0.86 10.31 18.85
CA ASP A 233 1.64 9.28 18.13
C ASP A 233 1.31 7.86 18.61
N MET A 234 1.12 7.68 19.92
CA MET A 234 0.80 6.37 20.49
C MET A 234 -0.65 5.94 20.21
N ILE A 235 -1.57 6.91 20.08
CA ILE A 235 -2.95 6.63 19.69
C ILE A 235 -3.00 6.26 18.20
N LEU A 236 -2.28 6.98 17.34
CA LEU A 236 -2.16 6.65 15.92
C LEU A 236 -1.48 5.29 15.72
N LEU A 237 -0.37 5.04 16.43
CA LEU A 237 0.28 3.72 16.44
C LEU A 237 -0.71 2.62 16.81
N SER A 238 -1.54 2.85 17.83
CA SER A 238 -2.54 1.87 18.24
C SER A 238 -3.58 1.60 17.14
N LEU A 239 -4.00 2.65 16.42
CA LEU A 239 -4.95 2.55 15.33
C LEU A 239 -4.37 1.79 14.13
N GLU A 240 -3.08 1.94 13.86
CA GLU A 240 -2.36 1.24 12.80
C GLU A 240 -2.04 -0.22 13.17
N THR A 241 -1.73 -0.49 14.44
CA THR A 241 -1.21 -1.81 14.86
C THR A 241 -2.32 -2.78 15.29
N PHE A 242 -3.43 -2.30 15.84
CA PHE A 242 -4.49 -3.20 16.35
C PHE A 242 -5.46 -3.64 15.26
N ASP A 243 -5.48 -4.95 14.99
CA ASP A 243 -6.52 -5.60 14.18
C ASP A 243 -7.78 -5.94 15.01
N SER A 244 -8.28 -4.98 15.79
CA SER A 244 -9.45 -5.20 16.65
C SER A 244 -10.41 -4.03 16.59
N ASP A 245 -11.63 -4.28 16.11
CA ASP A 245 -12.73 -3.30 16.07
C ASP A 245 -12.89 -2.55 17.40
N PHE A 246 -12.75 -3.25 18.53
CA PHE A 246 -12.86 -2.65 19.87
C PHE A 246 -11.73 -1.64 20.16
N MET A 247 -10.50 -1.96 19.76
CA MET A 247 -9.37 -1.05 19.98
C MET A 247 -9.39 0.10 18.98
N GLU A 248 -9.75 -0.18 17.74
CA GLU A 248 -9.93 0.80 16.67
C GLU A 248 -10.99 1.85 17.07
N GLU A 249 -12.20 1.41 17.47
CA GLU A 249 -13.27 2.29 17.94
C GLU A 249 -12.76 3.22 19.05
N HIS A 250 -12.10 2.68 20.07
CA HIS A 250 -11.60 3.50 21.17
C HIS A 250 -10.46 4.44 20.80
N ALA A 251 -9.60 4.06 19.85
CA ALA A 251 -8.56 4.96 19.33
C ALA A 251 -9.20 6.12 18.55
N LEU A 252 -10.17 5.85 17.68
CA LEU A 252 -10.91 6.86 16.93
C LEU A 252 -11.70 7.79 17.87
N GLU A 253 -12.39 7.25 18.88
CA GLU A 253 -13.08 8.08 19.89
C GLU A 253 -12.10 8.98 20.66
N ALA A 254 -10.89 8.50 20.94
CA ALA A 254 -9.87 9.31 21.60
C ALA A 254 -9.41 10.45 20.69
N LEU A 255 -9.15 10.17 19.41
CA LEU A 255 -8.82 11.19 18.40
C LEU A 255 -9.96 12.19 18.22
N GLU A 256 -11.22 11.76 18.20
CA GLU A 256 -12.38 12.66 18.08
C GLU A 256 -12.46 13.60 19.28
N ARG A 257 -12.26 13.08 20.50
CA ARG A 257 -12.27 13.88 21.73
C ARG A 257 -11.11 14.88 21.79
N MET A 258 -9.96 14.51 21.23
CA MET A 258 -8.75 15.33 21.25
C MET A 258 -8.69 16.36 20.13
N GLY A 259 -9.15 16.02 18.92
CA GLY A 259 -9.00 16.81 17.70
C GLY A 259 -7.55 17.20 17.36
N PRO A 260 -6.56 16.28 17.38
CA PRO A 260 -5.17 16.64 17.13
C PRO A 260 -4.89 16.84 15.64
N GLU A 261 -4.17 17.91 15.28
CA GLU A 261 -3.79 18.19 13.88
C GLU A 261 -2.91 17.07 13.28
N GLU A 262 -2.13 16.37 14.12
CA GLU A 262 -1.28 15.24 13.71
C GLU A 262 -2.08 14.05 13.16
N ALA A 263 -3.37 13.96 13.46
CA ALA A 263 -4.25 12.92 12.93
C ALA A 263 -4.87 13.30 11.57
N LEU A 264 -4.66 14.51 11.05
CA LEU A 264 -5.36 14.98 9.85
C LEU A 264 -5.09 14.10 8.63
N GLU A 265 -3.82 13.82 8.32
CA GLU A 265 -3.43 13.01 7.16
C GLU A 265 -3.88 11.54 7.29
N PRO A 266 -3.67 10.84 8.43
CA PRO A 266 -4.24 9.51 8.66
C PRO A 266 -5.76 9.48 8.50
N MET A 267 -6.47 10.49 9.03
CA MET A 267 -7.93 10.55 8.91
C MET A 267 -8.37 10.86 7.49
N LEU A 268 -7.65 11.71 6.76
CA LEU A 268 -7.95 12.01 5.35
C LEU A 268 -7.83 10.75 4.50
N GLN A 269 -6.76 9.96 4.69
CA GLN A 269 -6.58 8.68 3.99
C GLN A 269 -7.71 7.67 4.31
N ARG A 270 -8.30 7.71 5.51
CA ARG A 270 -9.48 6.90 5.85
C ARG A 270 -10.76 7.48 5.27
N ALA A 271 -10.91 8.80 5.26
CA ALA A 271 -12.06 9.50 4.69
C ALA A 271 -12.22 9.21 3.20
N THR A 272 -11.14 9.08 2.42
CA THR A 272 -11.21 8.69 0.98
C THR A 272 -11.90 7.33 0.77
N ARG A 273 -11.87 6.46 1.78
CA ARG A 273 -12.56 5.16 1.83
C ARG A 273 -13.96 5.24 2.43
N ARG A 274 -14.52 6.46 2.56
CA ARG A 274 -15.85 6.77 3.12
C ARG A 274 -16.01 6.39 4.60
N ASP A 275 -14.92 6.43 5.35
CA ASP A 275 -14.92 6.23 6.80
C ASP A 275 -15.57 7.44 7.50
N GLN A 276 -16.69 7.20 8.19
CA GLN A 276 -17.47 8.24 8.85
C GLN A 276 -16.83 8.73 10.16
N ASP A 277 -16.12 7.87 10.87
CA ASP A 277 -15.46 8.26 12.12
C ASP A 277 -14.29 9.19 11.77
N ALA A 278 -13.54 8.85 10.73
CA ALA A 278 -12.48 9.71 10.21
C ALA A 278 -13.00 11.08 9.76
N ILE A 279 -14.11 11.14 9.00
CA ILE A 279 -14.74 12.40 8.60
C ILE A 279 -15.18 13.23 9.83
N THR A 280 -15.73 12.57 10.84
CA THR A 280 -16.12 13.23 12.10
C THR A 280 -14.89 13.83 12.81
N ILE A 281 -13.79 13.07 12.89
CA ILE A 281 -12.54 13.52 13.50
C ILE A 281 -11.94 14.69 12.72
N ILE A 282 -11.91 14.65 11.38
CA ILE A 282 -11.47 15.78 10.53
C ILE A 282 -12.29 17.04 10.86
N GLY A 283 -13.61 16.89 11.00
CA GLY A 283 -14.49 17.97 11.46
C GLY A 283 -14.05 18.57 12.80
N LYS A 284 -13.67 17.72 13.76
CA LYS A 284 -13.19 18.13 15.08
C LYS A 284 -11.81 18.77 15.08
N ILE A 285 -10.91 18.31 14.21
CA ILE A 285 -9.60 18.92 13.99
C ILE A 285 -9.79 20.36 13.49
N GLY A 286 -10.78 20.59 12.60
CA GLY A 286 -11.21 21.92 12.22
C GLY A 286 -10.22 22.68 11.35
N VAL A 287 -9.35 21.97 10.63
CA VAL A 287 -8.39 22.55 9.69
C VAL A 287 -9.05 22.66 8.31
N ALA A 288 -9.20 23.88 7.81
CA ALA A 288 -9.75 24.19 6.50
C ALA A 288 -8.66 24.13 5.42
N ASP A 289 -8.13 22.94 5.19
CA ASP A 289 -7.20 22.64 4.10
C ASP A 289 -7.95 22.37 2.78
N GLU A 290 -7.38 22.78 1.65
CA GLU A 290 -8.02 22.67 0.32
C GLU A 290 -8.32 21.21 -0.03
N GLU A 291 -7.37 20.30 0.17
CA GLU A 291 -7.53 18.87 -0.14
C GLU A 291 -8.60 18.22 0.76
N VAL A 292 -8.64 18.61 2.03
CA VAL A 292 -9.66 18.17 2.98
C VAL A 292 -11.05 18.60 2.52
N VAL A 293 -11.22 19.87 2.18
CA VAL A 293 -12.52 20.40 1.75
C VAL A 293 -12.96 19.76 0.44
N GLU A 294 -12.07 19.63 -0.55
CA GLU A 294 -12.36 18.97 -1.82
C GLU A 294 -12.81 17.51 -1.59
N THR A 295 -12.06 16.75 -0.81
CA THR A 295 -12.39 15.35 -0.48
C THR A 295 -13.76 15.22 0.19
N LEU A 296 -14.09 16.11 1.12
CA LEU A 296 -15.38 16.06 1.81
C LEU A 296 -16.54 16.53 0.90
N VAL A 297 -16.31 17.49 0.01
CA VAL A 297 -17.34 17.97 -0.93
C VAL A 297 -17.80 16.84 -1.88
N ASP A 298 -16.93 15.92 -2.26
CA ASP A 298 -17.30 14.73 -3.06
C ASP A 298 -18.38 13.86 -2.40
N TYR A 299 -18.54 13.94 -1.08
CA TYR A 299 -19.55 13.19 -0.32
C TYR A 299 -20.80 14.02 0.01
N VAL A 300 -20.89 15.24 -0.50
CA VAL A 300 -22.09 16.08 -0.34
C VAL A 300 -23.21 15.63 -1.27
N ASP A 301 -22.87 15.08 -2.43
CA ASP A 301 -23.79 14.75 -3.51
C ASP A 301 -24.91 13.76 -3.11
N ASN A 302 -26.05 13.90 -3.79
CA ASN A 302 -27.29 13.13 -3.53
C ASN A 302 -27.17 11.62 -3.74
N ASP A 303 -26.17 11.17 -4.52
CA ASP A 303 -25.92 9.74 -4.74
C ASP A 303 -25.20 9.08 -3.54
N SER A 304 -24.74 9.88 -2.58
CA SER A 304 -24.18 9.40 -1.32
C SER A 304 -25.27 8.87 -0.37
N ASN A 305 -24.92 7.90 0.47
CA ASN A 305 -25.84 7.42 1.50
C ASN A 305 -26.15 8.57 2.49
N PRO A 306 -27.43 8.75 2.90
CA PRO A 306 -27.82 9.79 3.84
C PRO A 306 -27.03 9.88 5.14
N LEU A 307 -26.51 8.77 5.67
CA LEU A 307 -25.70 8.79 6.88
C LEU A 307 -24.33 9.46 6.63
N LEU A 308 -23.66 9.09 5.53
CA LEU A 308 -22.40 9.69 5.12
C LEU A 308 -22.56 11.20 4.87
N GLN A 309 -23.60 11.60 4.13
CA GLN A 309 -23.90 13.02 3.90
C GLN A 309 -24.03 13.79 5.21
N LYS A 310 -24.81 13.29 6.18
CA LYS A 310 -25.01 13.97 7.47
C LYS A 310 -23.71 14.17 8.24
N VAL A 311 -22.83 13.18 8.22
CA VAL A 311 -21.51 13.24 8.87
C VAL A 311 -20.62 14.25 8.15
N THR A 312 -20.56 14.19 6.83
CA THR A 312 -19.83 15.12 5.97
C THR A 312 -20.29 16.58 6.16
N PHE A 313 -21.59 16.83 6.16
CA PHE A 313 -22.15 18.18 6.34
C PHE A 313 -21.74 18.76 7.70
N LYS A 314 -21.83 17.95 8.75
CA LYS A 314 -21.40 18.37 10.09
C LYS A 314 -19.90 18.68 10.09
N ALA A 315 -19.07 17.84 9.48
CA ALA A 315 -17.62 18.06 9.42
C ALA A 315 -17.27 19.35 8.66
N LEU A 316 -17.82 19.55 7.46
CA LEU A 316 -17.64 20.79 6.68
C LEU A 316 -18.09 22.03 7.47
N GLY A 317 -19.18 21.90 8.24
CA GLY A 317 -19.65 22.93 9.15
C GLY A 317 -18.69 23.24 10.29
N GLU A 318 -18.14 22.22 10.96
CA GLU A 318 -17.19 22.37 12.07
C GLU A 318 -15.83 22.92 11.61
N ILE A 319 -15.40 22.60 10.39
CA ILE A 319 -14.22 23.16 9.73
C ILE A 319 -14.42 24.63 9.36
N GLY A 320 -15.66 25.05 9.06
CA GLY A 320 -15.95 26.37 8.51
C GLY A 320 -15.58 26.46 7.02
N ALA A 321 -15.83 25.40 6.25
CA ALA A 321 -15.46 25.30 4.84
C ALA A 321 -16.29 26.24 3.95
N GLU A 322 -15.83 27.47 3.76
CA GLU A 322 -16.49 28.49 2.94
C GLU A 322 -16.75 28.02 1.48
N ASP A 323 -15.88 27.18 0.92
CA ASP A 323 -16.05 26.66 -0.45
C ASP A 323 -17.17 25.61 -0.55
N ALA A 324 -17.57 25.01 0.57
CA ALA A 324 -18.67 24.06 0.64
C ALA A 324 -20.07 24.71 0.74
N VAL A 325 -20.16 26.05 0.82
CA VAL A 325 -21.43 26.76 1.00
C VAL A 325 -22.40 26.48 -0.15
N GLN A 326 -21.96 26.57 -1.40
CA GLN A 326 -22.85 26.31 -2.54
C GLN A 326 -23.25 24.82 -2.63
N PRO A 327 -22.32 23.85 -2.56
CA PRO A 327 -22.69 22.43 -2.49
C PRO A 327 -23.71 22.11 -1.39
N LEU A 328 -23.55 22.67 -0.19
CA LEU A 328 -24.49 22.47 0.92
C LEU A 328 -25.82 23.19 0.69
N ALA A 329 -25.82 24.38 0.09
CA ALA A 329 -27.05 25.09 -0.26
C ALA A 329 -27.90 24.30 -1.27
N ASP A 330 -27.27 23.60 -2.22
CA ASP A 330 -27.98 22.75 -3.17
C ASP A 330 -28.70 21.56 -2.49
N GLN A 331 -28.24 21.15 -1.30
CA GLN A 331 -28.85 20.09 -0.49
C GLN A 331 -30.06 20.57 0.34
N LEU A 332 -30.34 21.88 0.38
CA LEU A 332 -31.52 22.44 1.04
C LEU A 332 -32.84 22.10 0.33
N VAL A 333 -32.80 21.51 -0.87
CA VAL A 333 -33.98 21.05 -1.62
C VAL A 333 -34.02 19.54 -1.81
N ALA A 334 -33.21 18.79 -1.06
CA ALA A 334 -33.18 17.33 -1.11
C ALA A 334 -34.55 16.72 -0.74
N GLU A 335 -34.89 15.56 -1.33
CA GLU A 335 -36.16 14.88 -1.06
C GLU A 335 -36.29 14.48 0.42
N ASN A 336 -35.18 14.13 1.06
CA ASN A 336 -35.13 13.72 2.45
C ASN A 336 -35.03 14.94 3.38
N GLY A 337 -36.03 15.14 4.25
CA GLY A 337 -36.05 16.23 5.23
C GLY A 337 -34.89 16.19 6.24
N GLU A 338 -34.35 15.00 6.58
CA GLU A 338 -33.16 14.93 7.44
C GLU A 338 -31.92 15.52 6.78
N ILE A 339 -31.79 15.37 5.46
CA ILE A 339 -30.67 15.93 4.68
C ILE A 339 -30.81 17.44 4.57
N ARG A 340 -32.01 17.95 4.26
CA ARG A 340 -32.27 19.40 4.25
C ARG A 340 -31.97 20.03 5.62
N SER A 341 -32.44 19.40 6.70
CA SER A 341 -32.17 19.83 8.08
C SER A 341 -30.67 19.84 8.40
N ALA A 342 -29.92 18.79 8.01
CA ALA A 342 -28.48 18.72 8.23
C ALA A 342 -27.72 19.78 7.41
N ALA A 343 -28.09 20.01 6.15
CA ALA A 343 -27.49 21.03 5.29
C ALA A 343 -27.69 22.43 5.87
N ALA A 344 -28.90 22.76 6.32
CA ALA A 344 -29.18 24.04 6.97
C ALA A 344 -28.31 24.26 8.22
N ARG A 345 -28.16 23.22 9.06
CA ARG A 345 -27.30 23.29 10.25
C ARG A 345 -25.82 23.46 9.89
N ALA A 346 -25.32 22.77 8.87
CA ALA A 346 -23.95 22.91 8.40
C ALA A 346 -23.66 24.33 7.91
N LEU A 347 -24.54 24.91 7.09
CA LEU A 347 -24.42 26.30 6.64
C LEU A 347 -24.41 27.30 7.80
N GLY A 348 -25.23 27.06 8.83
CA GLY A 348 -25.20 27.85 10.06
C GLY A 348 -23.90 27.73 10.86
N LEU A 349 -23.25 26.55 10.84
CA LEU A 349 -21.94 26.36 11.46
C LEU A 349 -20.82 27.06 10.69
N ILE A 350 -20.85 27.01 9.35
CA ILE A 350 -19.91 27.75 8.49
C ILE A 350 -20.03 29.25 8.75
N GLY A 351 -21.27 29.77 8.85
CA GLY A 351 -21.51 31.17 9.17
C GLY A 351 -21.36 32.14 7.99
N ASP A 352 -21.24 31.63 6.76
CA ASP A 352 -21.06 32.46 5.57
C ASP A 352 -22.37 33.14 5.13
N THR A 353 -22.28 34.44 4.89
CA THR A 353 -23.43 35.28 4.48
C THR A 353 -24.09 34.88 3.16
N ARG A 354 -23.39 34.16 2.27
CA ARG A 354 -23.96 33.60 1.03
C ARG A 354 -25.09 32.61 1.31
N ALA A 355 -25.13 32.01 2.50
CA ALA A 355 -26.20 31.08 2.91
C ALA A 355 -27.49 31.77 3.36
N ILE A 356 -27.50 33.09 3.61
CA ILE A 356 -28.65 33.78 4.21
C ILE A 356 -29.90 33.65 3.34
N SER A 357 -29.80 33.93 2.03
CA SER A 357 -30.96 33.86 1.14
C SER A 357 -31.51 32.43 1.00
N PRO A 358 -30.70 31.39 0.70
CA PRO A 358 -31.19 30.02 0.68
C PRO A 358 -31.84 29.57 1.99
N LEU A 359 -31.29 29.95 3.14
CA LEU A 359 -31.86 29.61 4.45
C LEU A 359 -33.18 30.33 4.71
N ALA A 360 -33.31 31.59 4.29
CA ALA A 360 -34.56 32.33 4.40
C ALA A 360 -35.67 31.69 3.55
N ASP A 361 -35.35 31.24 2.33
CA ASP A 361 -36.30 30.53 1.46
C ASP A 361 -36.79 29.24 2.14
N VAL A 362 -35.89 28.45 2.75
CA VAL A 362 -36.26 27.24 3.51
C VAL A 362 -37.15 27.56 4.71
N LEU A 363 -36.86 28.65 5.44
CA LEU A 363 -37.66 29.07 6.58
C LEU A 363 -39.10 29.46 6.19
N GLU A 364 -39.26 30.05 5.01
CA GLU A 364 -40.56 30.46 4.46
C GLU A 364 -41.34 29.28 3.85
N GLU A 365 -40.69 28.45 3.04
CA GLU A 365 -41.37 27.56 2.09
C GLU A 365 -41.40 26.08 2.50
N ASP A 366 -40.49 25.59 3.37
CA ASP A 366 -40.42 24.16 3.68
C ASP A 366 -41.66 23.67 4.45
N ASP A 367 -42.16 22.48 4.12
CA ASP A 367 -43.32 21.89 4.78
C ASP A 367 -42.98 21.25 6.14
N ASP A 368 -41.71 20.88 6.38
CA ASP A 368 -41.25 20.25 7.61
C ASP A 368 -40.75 21.29 8.62
N ASP A 369 -41.52 21.46 9.70
CA ASP A 369 -41.20 22.40 10.78
C ASP A 369 -39.82 22.14 11.43
N THR A 370 -39.27 20.93 11.35
CA THR A 370 -37.91 20.60 11.83
C THR A 370 -36.83 21.20 10.94
N VAL A 371 -37.05 21.17 9.62
CA VAL A 371 -36.16 21.76 8.63
C VAL A 371 -36.20 23.28 8.75
N ARG A 372 -37.40 23.86 8.83
CA ARG A 372 -37.60 25.30 9.08
C ARG A 372 -36.90 25.76 10.36
N ALA A 373 -37.03 25.00 11.45
CA ALA A 373 -36.34 25.31 12.71
C ALA A 373 -34.82 25.26 12.58
N SER A 374 -34.29 24.37 11.73
CA SER A 374 -32.86 24.27 11.44
C SER A 374 -32.36 25.49 10.65
N ALA A 375 -33.15 25.98 9.70
CA ALA A 375 -32.85 27.21 8.96
C ALA A 375 -32.92 28.45 9.85
N ALA A 376 -33.94 28.55 10.72
CA ALA A 376 -34.04 29.61 11.73
C ALA A 376 -32.83 29.62 12.67
N TRP A 377 -32.43 28.46 13.18
CA TRP A 377 -31.22 28.33 14.00
C TRP A 377 -29.96 28.77 13.25
N ALA A 378 -29.83 28.38 11.97
CA ALA A 378 -28.69 28.74 11.14
C ALA A 378 -28.59 30.26 10.89
N LEU A 379 -29.70 30.91 10.55
CA LEU A 379 -29.76 32.38 10.41
C LEU A 379 -29.39 33.10 11.71
N ASN A 380 -29.89 32.61 12.85
CA ASN A 380 -29.52 33.13 14.16
C ASN A 380 -28.00 32.95 14.42
N ARG A 381 -27.43 31.81 14.01
CA ARG A 381 -26.02 31.48 14.20
C ARG A 381 -25.10 32.34 13.33
N ILE A 382 -25.48 32.63 12.09
CA ILE A 382 -24.79 33.57 11.19
C ILE A 382 -24.77 34.97 11.83
N GLY A 383 -25.91 35.40 12.40
CA GLY A 383 -25.96 36.52 13.34
C GLY A 383 -25.67 37.91 12.74
N THR A 384 -25.52 38.03 11.42
CA THR A 384 -25.48 39.33 10.73
C THR A 384 -26.85 40.00 10.76
N GLU A 385 -26.88 41.34 10.64
CA GLU A 385 -28.12 42.13 10.60
C GLU A 385 -29.13 41.56 9.58
N ASP A 386 -28.71 41.34 8.33
CA ASP A 386 -29.58 40.77 7.27
C ASP A 386 -30.17 39.40 7.64
N ALA A 387 -29.38 38.53 8.30
CA ALA A 387 -29.84 37.20 8.72
C ALA A 387 -30.86 37.27 9.85
N LEU A 388 -30.66 38.19 10.80
CA LEU A 388 -31.58 38.39 11.91
C LEU A 388 -32.86 39.09 11.46
N GLU A 389 -32.79 40.03 10.50
CA GLU A 389 -33.95 40.65 9.86
C GLU A 389 -34.80 39.61 9.10
N ALA A 390 -34.17 38.66 8.40
CA ALA A 390 -34.91 37.57 7.75
C ALA A 390 -35.63 36.65 8.75
N LEU A 391 -35.14 36.57 9.99
CA LEU A 391 -35.66 35.68 11.02
C LEU A 391 -36.73 36.33 11.93
N ILE A 392 -36.64 37.64 12.20
CA ILE A 392 -37.49 38.32 13.20
C ILE A 392 -38.99 38.26 12.89
N GLU A 393 -39.36 38.17 11.61
CA GLU A 393 -40.75 38.11 11.15
C GLU A 393 -41.48 36.80 11.57
N TYR A 394 -40.75 35.85 12.15
CA TYR A 394 -41.25 34.54 12.59
C TYR A 394 -41.40 34.41 14.12
N ASP A 395 -41.44 35.51 14.87
CA ASP A 395 -41.62 35.52 16.34
C ASP A 395 -43.03 35.10 16.82
N ASP A 396 -43.99 34.94 15.90
CA ASP A 396 -45.32 34.35 16.12
C ASP A 396 -45.55 33.11 15.23
N ASP A 397 -44.47 32.41 14.86
CA ASP A 397 -44.56 31.24 13.98
C ASP A 397 -45.36 30.08 14.58
N ARG A 398 -46.05 29.33 13.72
CA ARG A 398 -46.85 28.15 14.11
C ARG A 398 -46.01 27.06 14.80
N ALA A 399 -44.74 26.94 14.42
CA ALA A 399 -43.83 25.94 14.93
C ALA A 399 -43.04 26.52 16.10
N TYR A 400 -43.23 25.92 17.28
CA TYR A 400 -42.61 26.40 18.53
C TYR A 400 -41.08 26.58 18.43
N LEU A 401 -40.38 25.67 17.72
CA LEU A 401 -38.91 25.76 17.59
C LEU A 401 -38.48 26.93 16.70
N VAL A 402 -39.21 27.19 15.61
CA VAL A 402 -38.96 28.36 14.74
C VAL A 402 -39.19 29.65 15.52
N GLN A 403 -40.34 29.74 16.20
CA GLN A 403 -40.69 30.87 17.06
C GLN A 403 -39.59 31.13 18.11
N ALA A 404 -39.14 30.09 18.81
CA ALA A 404 -38.15 30.21 19.85
C ALA A 404 -36.77 30.66 19.33
N GLU A 405 -36.39 30.32 18.10
CA GLU A 405 -35.17 30.86 17.48
C GLU A 405 -35.35 32.31 17.03
N ALA A 406 -36.53 32.66 16.51
CA ALA A 406 -36.83 34.03 16.08
C ALA A 406 -36.87 35.04 17.23
N GLU A 407 -37.46 34.67 18.37
CA GLU A 407 -37.47 35.51 19.57
C GLU A 407 -36.07 35.87 20.07
N LYS A 408 -35.06 35.03 19.80
CA LYS A 408 -33.66 35.32 20.17
C LYS A 408 -33.02 36.41 19.29
N ALA A 409 -33.54 36.66 18.10
CA ALA A 409 -32.99 37.66 17.17
C ALA A 409 -33.32 39.10 17.62
N GLY A 410 -34.50 39.31 18.22
CA GLY A 410 -35.00 40.65 18.60
C GLY A 410 -34.03 41.49 19.43
N PRO A 411 -33.47 40.97 20.55
CA PRO A 411 -32.51 41.72 21.37
C PRO A 411 -31.24 42.14 20.64
N ALA A 412 -30.83 41.42 19.59
CA ALA A 412 -29.60 41.70 18.84
C ALA A 412 -29.78 42.81 17.79
N LEU A 413 -31.01 43.11 17.38
CA LEU A 413 -31.37 44.17 16.43
C LEU A 413 -31.73 45.50 17.11
N GLU A 414 -31.81 45.55 18.44
CA GLU A 414 -32.01 46.81 19.16
C GLU A 414 -30.75 47.70 19.06
N PRO A 415 -30.87 49.00 18.71
CA PRO A 415 -29.71 49.89 18.66
C PRO A 415 -29.06 49.99 20.04
N THR A 416 -27.78 49.64 20.13
CA THR A 416 -27.00 49.79 21.35
C THR A 416 -26.96 51.28 21.75
N ALA A 417 -27.55 51.58 22.91
CA ALA A 417 -27.83 52.94 23.40
C ALA A 417 -26.59 53.76 23.80
#